data_AF-A0A9W6QHC5-F1
#
_entry.id   AF-A0A9W6QHC5-F1
#
_cell.length_a   1.000
_cell.length_b   1.000
_cell.length_c   1.000
_cell.angle_alpha   90.00
_cell.angle_beta   90.00
_cell.angle_gamma   90.00
#
_symmetry.space_group_name_H-M   'P 1'
#
loop_
_entity.id
_entity.type
_entity.pdbx_description
1 polymer ?
#
loop_
_entity_poly.entity_id
_entity_poly.type
_entity_poly.pdbx_seq_one_letter_code
_entity_poly.pdbx_strand_id
1 'polypeptide(L)'
;MGERFRASADNLLQHGYTCRVRASDSAVTVLVAAQGKSVCELALREGTTFGSDQLDFTFAWPRLSYNGINGTVSATWDPDAGQPALLFHDYTAFGSGNHSLPDADALFAALWEKIIRHLENTHR
;
A
#
# COMPACT_ATOMS: atom_id res chain seq x y z
N MET A 1 -10.24 -5.20 0.84
CA MET A 1 -9.05 -4.52 0.30
C MET A 1 -8.53 -5.14 -1.01
N GLY A 2 -8.18 -6.44 -1.06
CA GLY A 2 -7.60 -7.06 -2.26
C GLY A 2 -8.44 -6.96 -3.54
N GLU A 3 -9.77 -7.03 -3.44
CA GLU A 3 -10.68 -6.84 -4.59
C GLU A 3 -10.58 -5.45 -5.21
N ARG A 4 -10.39 -4.40 -4.40
CA ARG A 4 -10.21 -3.02 -4.89
C ARG A 4 -8.96 -2.88 -5.73
N PHE A 5 -7.85 -3.49 -5.30
CA PHE A 5 -6.62 -3.55 -6.10
C PHE A 5 -6.80 -4.34 -7.40
N ARG A 6 -7.59 -5.43 -7.38
CA ARG A 6 -7.89 -6.19 -8.61
C ARG A 6 -8.73 -5.36 -9.58
N ALA A 7 -9.74 -4.65 -9.09
CA ALA A 7 -10.56 -3.78 -9.93
C ALA A 7 -9.75 -2.66 -10.60
N SER A 8 -8.75 -2.11 -9.91
CA SER A 8 -7.86 -1.09 -10.48
C SER A 8 -6.69 -1.66 -11.31
N ALA A 9 -6.43 -2.97 -11.26
CA ALA A 9 -5.32 -3.61 -11.97
C ALA A 9 -5.40 -3.43 -13.49
N ASP A 10 -6.62 -3.46 -14.04
CA ASP A 10 -6.87 -3.33 -15.48
C ASP A 10 -6.43 -1.95 -16.01
N ASN A 11 -6.51 -0.91 -15.18
CA ASN A 11 -6.04 0.44 -15.53
C ASN A 11 -4.53 0.50 -15.76
N LEU A 12 -3.75 -0.46 -15.27
CA LEU A 12 -2.30 -0.51 -15.49
C LEU A 12 -1.94 -1.23 -16.80
N LEU A 13 -2.83 -2.09 -17.31
CA LEU A 13 -2.61 -2.86 -18.55
C LEU A 13 -2.51 -1.94 -19.77
N GLN A 14 -3.35 -0.92 -19.85
CA GLN A 14 -3.32 0.08 -20.93
C GLN A 14 -1.98 0.86 -20.99
N HIS A 15 -1.20 0.85 -19.91
CA HIS A 15 0.11 1.49 -19.82
C HIS A 15 1.29 0.50 -19.94
N GLY A 16 1.03 -0.76 -20.34
CA GLY A 16 2.06 -1.77 -20.55
C GLY A 16 2.56 -2.46 -19.28
N TYR A 17 1.86 -2.27 -18.16
CA TYR A 17 2.14 -2.97 -16.90
C TYR A 17 1.20 -4.14 -16.71
N THR A 18 1.66 -5.15 -15.98
CA THR A 18 0.82 -6.22 -15.46
C THR A 18 0.75 -6.09 -13.95
N CYS A 19 -0.43 -6.27 -13.38
CA CYS A 19 -0.65 -6.21 -11.94
C CYS A 19 -1.20 -7.55 -11.46
N ARG A 20 -0.57 -8.13 -10.44
CA ARG A 20 -1.00 -9.37 -9.80
C ARG A 20 -1.31 -9.09 -8.34
N VAL A 21 -2.54 -9.42 -7.93
CA VAL A 21 -3.00 -9.22 -6.57
C VAL A 21 -3.24 -10.57 -5.90
N ARG A 22 -2.48 -10.84 -4.84
CA ARG A 22 -2.70 -11.97 -3.94
C ARG A 22 -3.34 -11.43 -2.67
N ALA A 23 -4.43 -12.04 -2.25
CA ALA A 23 -5.09 -11.69 -1.00
C ALA A 23 -5.36 -12.99 -0.23
N SER A 24 -5.16 -12.91 1.07
CA SER A 24 -5.47 -13.91 2.09
C SER A 24 -6.14 -13.20 3.26
N ASP A 25 -6.53 -13.95 4.28
CA ASP A 25 -7.23 -13.40 5.44
C ASP A 25 -6.40 -12.33 6.18
N SER A 26 -5.07 -12.50 6.25
CA SER A 26 -4.17 -11.62 7.00
C SER A 26 -3.18 -10.82 6.14
N ALA A 27 -3.27 -10.92 4.81
CA ALA A 27 -2.33 -10.24 3.93
C ALA A 27 -2.88 -9.93 2.53
N VAL A 28 -2.47 -8.79 1.99
CA VAL A 28 -2.66 -8.39 0.59
C VAL A 28 -1.30 -8.05 -0.01
N THR A 29 -0.97 -8.65 -1.14
CA THR A 29 0.24 -8.36 -1.91
C THR A 29 -0.15 -7.96 -3.32
N VAL A 30 0.38 -6.83 -3.79
CA VAL A 30 0.19 -6.27 -5.12
C VAL A 30 1.57 -6.22 -5.78
N LEU A 31 1.74 -6.97 -6.86
CA LEU A 31 2.96 -7.00 -7.64
C LEU A 31 2.70 -6.39 -9.00
N VAL A 32 3.42 -5.32 -9.33
CA VAL A 32 3.39 -4.68 -10.64
C VAL A 32 4.66 -5.02 -11.40
N ALA A 33 4.50 -5.46 -12.65
CA ALA A 33 5.61 -5.82 -13.53
C ALA A 33 5.47 -5.15 -14.90
N ALA A 34 6.61 -4.70 -15.46
CA ALA A 34 6.74 -4.19 -16.81
C ALA A 34 7.64 -5.16 -17.60
N GLN A 35 7.22 -5.55 -18.82
CA GLN A 35 8.00 -6.45 -19.69
C GLN A 35 8.50 -7.72 -18.97
N GLY A 36 7.67 -8.30 -18.10
CA GLY A 36 7.99 -9.51 -17.33
C GLY A 36 8.94 -9.30 -16.14
N LYS A 37 9.36 -8.07 -15.84
CA LYS A 37 10.19 -7.72 -14.68
C LYS A 37 9.36 -6.99 -13.63
N SER A 38 9.44 -7.43 -12.38
CA SER A 38 8.82 -6.73 -11.24
C SER A 38 9.44 -5.35 -11.07
N VAL A 39 8.61 -4.31 -11.03
CA VAL A 39 9.02 -2.90 -10.90
C VAL A 39 8.49 -2.26 -9.61
N CYS A 40 7.41 -2.80 -9.06
CA CYS A 40 6.85 -2.35 -7.80
C CYS A 40 6.18 -3.52 -7.08
N GLU A 41 6.36 -3.61 -5.77
CA GLU A 41 5.62 -4.51 -4.90
C GLU A 41 5.08 -3.71 -3.72
N LEU A 42 3.81 -3.91 -3.39
CA LEU A 42 3.17 -3.42 -2.19
C LEU A 42 2.67 -4.63 -1.41
N ALA A 43 3.00 -4.76 -0.14
CA ALA A 43 2.38 -5.75 0.73
C ALA A 43 1.78 -5.06 1.96
N LEU A 44 0.56 -5.45 2.32
CA LEU A 44 -0.09 -5.14 3.58
C LEU A 44 -0.25 -6.44 4.35
N ARG A 45 0.07 -6.44 5.63
CA ARG A 45 -0.03 -7.59 6.51
C ARG A 45 -0.49 -7.15 7.89
N GLU A 46 -1.18 -8.03 8.60
CA GLU A 46 -1.35 -7.84 10.05
C GLU A 46 0.03 -7.66 10.71
N GLY A 47 0.11 -6.64 11.54
CA GLY A 47 1.34 -6.15 12.11
C GLY A 47 1.93 -7.17 13.07
N THR A 48 3.23 -7.37 12.96
CA THR A 48 4.02 -8.11 13.96
C THR A 48 5.12 -7.24 14.56
N THR A 49 5.39 -6.09 13.94
CA THR A 49 6.58 -5.27 14.22
C THR A 49 6.39 -4.35 15.42
N PHE A 50 5.21 -3.72 15.54
CA PHE A 50 4.88 -2.83 16.67
C PHE A 50 3.61 -3.24 17.44
N GLY A 51 3.05 -4.41 17.15
CA GLY A 51 1.85 -4.96 17.79
C GLY A 51 0.92 -5.62 16.77
N SER A 52 0.03 -6.50 17.25
CA SER A 52 -0.98 -7.19 16.43
C SER A 52 -2.13 -6.30 15.96
N ASP A 53 -2.30 -5.14 16.59
CA ASP A 53 -3.50 -4.30 16.45
C ASP A 53 -3.34 -3.24 15.34
N GLN A 54 -2.40 -3.47 14.42
CA GLN A 54 -2.10 -2.60 13.29
C GLN A 54 -1.85 -3.43 12.04
N LEU A 55 -1.80 -2.76 10.89
CA LEU A 55 -1.29 -3.32 9.65
C LEU A 55 0.11 -2.75 9.40
N ASP A 56 1.04 -3.63 9.02
CA ASP A 56 2.34 -3.23 8.49
C ASP A 56 2.24 -3.19 6.96
N PHE A 57 2.83 -2.18 6.32
CA PHE A 57 2.98 -2.19 4.87
C PHE A 57 4.43 -2.06 4.41
N THR A 58 4.75 -2.72 3.31
CA THR A 58 6.02 -2.62 2.58
C THR A 58 5.76 -2.18 1.15
N PHE A 59 6.70 -1.46 0.55
CA PHE A 59 6.54 -0.83 -0.75
C PHE A 59 7.86 -0.76 -1.54
N ALA A 60 7.76 -0.94 -2.86
CA ALA A 60 8.80 -0.74 -3.89
C ALA A 60 9.95 -1.77 -3.98
N TRP A 61 9.93 -2.90 -3.27
CA TRP A 61 11.09 -3.80 -3.22
C TRP A 61 10.85 -5.16 -3.90
N PRO A 62 11.31 -5.38 -5.15
CA PRO A 62 11.36 -6.73 -5.71
C PRO A 62 12.58 -7.54 -5.25
N ARG A 63 13.64 -6.89 -4.74
CA ARG A 63 14.89 -7.55 -4.33
C ARG A 63 15.63 -6.67 -3.34
N LEU A 64 15.65 -7.05 -2.07
CA LEU A 64 16.83 -7.09 -1.17
C LEU A 64 16.33 -7.39 0.25
N SER A 65 17.05 -8.27 0.90
CA SER A 65 16.83 -8.76 2.27
C SER A 65 16.88 -7.62 3.30
N TYR A 66 15.74 -7.05 3.69
CA TYR A 66 15.63 -6.35 4.96
C TYR A 66 14.20 -6.45 5.49
N ASN A 67 14.07 -6.78 6.78
CA ASN A 67 12.82 -6.83 7.54
C ASN A 67 12.22 -5.43 7.78
N GLY A 68 12.35 -4.52 6.81
CA GLY A 68 11.95 -3.12 6.94
C GLY A 68 10.50 -2.94 6.54
N ILE A 69 9.68 -2.45 7.47
CA ILE A 69 8.36 -1.92 7.13
C ILE A 69 8.49 -0.50 6.60
N ASN A 70 7.71 -0.16 5.58
CA ASN A 70 7.66 1.18 5.02
C ASN A 70 6.60 2.05 5.68
N GLY A 71 5.76 1.46 6.51
CA GLY A 71 4.80 2.19 7.32
C GLY A 71 3.80 1.28 8.01
N THR A 72 2.89 1.91 8.75
CA THR A 72 1.87 1.23 9.53
C THR A 72 0.50 1.89 9.35
N VAL A 73 -0.56 1.13 9.62
CA VAL A 73 -1.93 1.63 9.72
C VAL A 73 -2.51 1.11 11.04
N SER A 74 -3.02 1.99 11.89
CA SER A 74 -3.76 1.57 13.09
C SER A 74 -5.16 2.16 13.09
N ALA A 75 -6.10 1.47 13.72
CA ALA A 75 -7.40 2.04 14.01
C ALA A 75 -7.25 3.13 15.07
N THR A 76 -7.93 4.26 14.88
CA THR A 76 -7.95 5.37 15.83
C THR A 76 -9.34 5.99 15.92
N TRP A 77 -9.52 6.90 16.87
CA TRP A 77 -10.69 7.75 16.96
C TRP A 77 -10.30 9.17 16.60
N ASP A 78 -11.01 9.80 15.66
CA ASP A 78 -10.86 11.22 15.35
C ASP A 78 -11.76 12.02 16.31
N PRO A 79 -11.18 12.74 17.30
CA PRO A 79 -11.97 13.49 18.28
C PRO A 79 -12.66 14.72 17.67
N ASP A 80 -12.08 15.31 16.62
CA ASP A 80 -12.61 16.52 15.98
C ASP A 80 -13.81 16.19 15.10
N ALA A 81 -13.75 15.05 14.40
CA ALA A 81 -14.85 14.54 13.60
C ALA A 81 -15.84 13.67 14.38
N GLY A 82 -15.49 13.21 15.58
CA GLY A 82 -16.33 12.36 16.42
C GLY A 82 -16.64 11.00 15.80
N GLN A 83 -15.70 10.42 15.04
CA GLN A 83 -15.90 9.17 14.31
C GLN A 83 -14.62 8.32 14.27
N PRO A 84 -14.72 6.99 14.02
CA PRO A 84 -13.56 6.15 13.78
C PRO A 84 -12.75 6.62 12.57
N ALA A 85 -11.44 6.44 12.63
CA ALA A 85 -10.51 6.75 11.56
C ALA A 85 -9.36 5.73 11.52
N LEU A 86 -8.51 5.85 10.51
CA LEU A 86 -7.27 5.09 10.36
C LEU A 86 -6.10 6.05 10.46
N LEU A 87 -5.19 5.81 11.41
CA LEU A 87 -3.93 6.53 11.49
C LEU A 87 -2.92 5.85 10.56
N PHE A 88 -2.56 6.53 9.48
CA PHE A 88 -1.61 6.03 8.50
C PHE A 88 -0.26 6.70 8.66
N HIS A 89 0.76 5.89 8.91
CA HIS A 89 2.15 6.30 9.03
C HIS A 89 2.93 5.81 7.81
N ASP A 90 3.45 6.73 6.99
CA ASP A 90 4.31 6.40 5.85
C ASP A 90 5.74 6.86 6.13
N TYR A 91 6.65 5.90 6.30
CA TYR A 91 8.07 6.12 6.62
C TYR A 91 8.96 6.22 5.38
N THR A 92 8.40 6.17 4.17
CA THR A 92 9.20 6.31 2.95
C THR A 92 9.67 7.75 2.75
N ALA A 93 10.84 7.95 2.12
CA ALA A 93 11.38 9.28 1.81
C ALA A 93 10.47 10.13 0.88
N PHE A 94 9.51 9.49 0.20
CA PHE A 94 8.50 10.14 -0.66
C PHE A 94 7.09 10.11 -0.04
N GLY A 95 6.98 9.76 1.25
CA GLY A 95 5.69 9.61 1.91
C GLY A 95 4.93 10.93 2.05
N SER A 96 3.60 10.84 2.02
CA SER A 96 2.67 11.96 2.25
C SER A 96 2.65 12.45 3.72
N GLY A 97 3.55 11.93 4.57
CA GLY A 97 3.55 12.17 6.01
C GLY A 97 2.51 11.31 6.75
N ASN A 98 2.47 11.46 8.08
CA ASN A 98 1.48 10.81 8.93
C ASN A 98 0.13 11.53 8.79
N HIS A 99 -0.95 10.80 8.47
CA HIS A 99 -2.26 11.41 8.32
C HIS A 99 -3.39 10.50 8.81
N SER A 100 -4.47 11.14 9.26
CA SER A 100 -5.73 10.48 9.57
C SER A 100 -6.50 10.26 8.27
N LEU A 101 -6.93 9.03 8.05
CA LEU A 101 -7.76 8.62 6.93
C LEU A 101 -9.14 8.26 7.45
N PRO A 102 -10.22 8.73 6.83
CA PRO A 102 -11.58 8.49 7.34
C PRO A 102 -11.98 7.01 7.28
N ASP A 103 -11.45 6.25 6.32
CA ASP A 103 -11.86 4.87 6.09
C ASP A 103 -10.84 4.06 5.25
N ALA A 104 -11.20 2.80 4.98
CA ALA A 104 -10.40 1.90 4.17
C ALA A 104 -10.37 2.28 2.67
N ASP A 105 -11.33 3.08 2.17
CA ASP A 105 -11.32 3.57 0.79
C ASP A 105 -10.26 4.66 0.60
N ALA A 106 -10.14 5.56 1.57
CA ALA A 106 -9.07 6.55 1.62
C ALA A 106 -7.69 5.88 1.76
N LEU A 107 -7.57 4.82 2.55
CA LEU A 107 -6.33 4.02 2.63
C LEU A 107 -5.99 3.36 1.30
N PHE A 108 -6.97 2.75 0.63
CA PHE A 108 -6.77 2.19 -0.70
C PHE A 108 -6.27 3.24 -1.69
N ALA A 109 -6.92 4.41 -1.72
CA ALA A 109 -6.56 5.50 -2.61
C ALA A 109 -5.12 5.98 -2.37
N ALA A 110 -4.73 6.19 -1.11
CA ALA A 110 -3.36 6.61 -0.75
C ALA A 110 -2.31 5.59 -1.22
N LEU A 111 -2.55 4.30 -0.99
CA LEU A 111 -1.63 3.22 -1.39
C LEU A 111 -1.58 3.04 -2.91
N TRP A 112 -2.71 3.19 -3.60
CA TRP A 112 -2.76 3.10 -5.05
C TRP A 112 -2.05 4.28 -5.70
N GLU A 113 -2.28 5.50 -5.22
CA GLU A 113 -1.56 6.70 -5.67
C GLU A 113 -0.05 6.52 -5.48
N LYS A 114 0.37 5.92 -4.37
CA LYS A 114 1.78 5.60 -4.13
C LYS A 114 2.36 4.69 -5.22
N ILE A 115 1.63 3.64 -5.64
CA ILE A 115 2.01 2.77 -6.77
C ILE A 115 2.17 3.63 -8.04
N ILE A 116 1.17 4.44 -8.38
CA ILE A 116 1.19 5.25 -9.61
C ILE A 116 2.39 6.21 -9.61
N ARG A 117 2.59 6.97 -8.53
CA ARG A 117 3.72 7.91 -8.41
C ARG A 117 5.08 7.21 -8.56
N HIS A 118 5.23 6.01 -8.00
CA HIS A 118 6.46 5.22 -8.14
C HIS A 118 6.71 4.81 -9.60
N LEU A 119 5.67 4.35 -10.30
CA LEU A 119 5.76 4.00 -11.72
C LEU A 119 6.10 5.22 -12.58
N GLU A 120 5.47 6.36 -12.34
CA GLU A 120 5.76 7.61 -13.06
C GLU A 120 7.20 8.09 -12.85
N ASN A 121 7.73 7.97 -11.64
CA ASN A 121 9.10 8.40 -11.32
C ASN A 121 10.18 7.44 -11.83
N THR A 122 9.87 6.14 -11.99
CA THR A 122 10.84 5.14 -12.45
C THR A 122 10.99 5.11 -13.98
N HIS A 123 10.05 5.71 -14.72
CA HIS A 123 10.00 5.70 -16.18
C HIS A 123 10.19 7.09 -16.83
N ARG A 124 10.74 8.07 -16.09
CA ARG A 124 11.33 9.31 -16.65
C ARG A 124 12.79 9.10 -17.02
#